data_AF-A0A7T3AEP5-F1
#
_entry.id   AF-A0A7T3AEP5-F1
#
_cell.length_a   1.000
_cell.length_b   1.000
_cell.length_c   1.000
_cell.angle_alpha   90.00
_cell.angle_beta   90.00
_cell.angle_gamma   90.00
#
_symmetry.space_group_name_H-M   'P 1'
#
loop_
_entity.id
_entity.type
_entity.pdbx_description
1 polymer ?
#
loop_
_entity_poly.entity_id
_entity_poly.type
_entity_poly.pdbx_seq_one_letter_code
_entity_poly.pdbx_strand_id
1 'polypeptide(L)' 'MSGWDFDEVGKFGSAKAAEDFAKRNDVDPRDIRTRDTRDGVELEIRRSSLDRRGLKDSGEGRRDGWS' A
#
# COMPACT_ATOMS: atom_id res chain seq x y z
N MET A 1 1.26 10.23 20.30
CA MET A 1 2.67 10.31 19.87
C MET A 1 2.69 10.14 18.34
N SER A 2 3.46 10.99 17.65
CA SER A 2 3.83 11.00 16.21
C SER A 2 2.72 10.99 15.13
N GLY A 3 2.50 12.15 14.50
CA GLY A 3 1.57 12.40 13.38
C GLY A 3 2.02 11.84 12.01
N TRP A 4 2.35 10.56 11.97
CA TRP A 4 2.66 9.82 10.75
C TRP A 4 2.05 8.42 10.83
N ASP A 5 0.73 8.35 11.00
CA ASP A 5 0.03 7.07 10.94
C ASP A 5 0.01 6.62 9.47
N PHE A 6 0.65 5.48 9.20
CA PHE A 6 0.51 4.75 7.94
C PHE A 6 -0.49 3.62 8.17
N ASP A 7 -1.35 3.37 7.19
CA ASP A 7 -2.27 2.24 7.19
C ASP A 7 -1.81 1.20 6.16
N GLU A 8 -1.82 -0.07 6.56
CA GLU A 8 -1.57 -1.20 5.66
C GLU A 8 -2.67 -1.24 4.59
N VAL A 9 -2.26 -1.17 3.33
CA VAL A 9 -3.19 -1.16 2.17
C VAL A 9 -3.15 -2.43 1.36
N GLY A 10 -2.08 -3.24 1.49
CA GLY A 10 -2.04 -4.52 0.80
C GLY A 10 -0.71 -5.25 0.87
N LYS A 11 -0.71 -6.51 0.41
CA LYS A 11 0.46 -7.38 0.31
C LYS A 11 0.78 -7.65 -1.16
N PHE A 12 2.02 -7.43 -1.53
CA PHE A 12 2.55 -7.51 -2.88
C PHE A 12 3.62 -8.59 -2.97
N GLY A 13 3.81 -9.16 -4.17
CA GLY A 13 4.89 -10.13 -4.40
C GLY A 13 6.29 -9.51 -4.42
N SER A 14 6.40 -8.18 -4.55
CA SER A 14 7.67 -7.45 -4.53
C SER A 14 7.47 -5.97 -4.21
N ALA A 15 8.52 -5.29 -3.78
CA ALA A 15 8.51 -3.84 -3.56
C ALA A 15 8.17 -3.06 -4.83
N LYS A 16 8.65 -3.53 -5.99
CA LYS A 16 8.31 -2.94 -7.29
C LYS A 16 6.80 -3.00 -7.58
N ALA A 17 6.15 -4.12 -7.27
CA ALA A 17 4.70 -4.24 -7.44
C ALA A 17 3.93 -3.29 -6.51
N ALA A 18 4.40 -3.13 -5.27
CA ALA A 18 3.84 -2.17 -4.32
C ALA A 18 4.01 -0.71 -4.78
N GLU A 19 5.18 -0.34 -5.29
CA GLU A 19 5.42 0.98 -5.87
C GLU A 19 4.59 1.24 -7.13
N ASP A 20 4.45 0.25 -8.00
CA ASP A 20 3.65 0.37 -9.22
C ASP A 20 2.15 0.55 -8.87
N PHE A 21 1.66 -0.10 -7.80
CA PHE A 21 0.33 0.15 -7.24
C PHE A 21 0.17 1.58 -6.71
N ALA A 22 1.15 2.07 -5.93
CA ALA A 22 1.15 3.44 -5.43
C ALA A 22 1.10 4.46 -6.57
N LYS A 23 1.94 4.29 -7.61
CA LYS A 23 1.95 5.14 -8.81
C LYS A 23 0.61 5.13 -9.54
N ARG A 24 -0.03 3.97 -9.69
CA ARG A 24 -1.36 3.85 -10.32
C ARG A 24 -2.47 4.57 -9.54
N ASN A 25 -2.28 4.75 -8.23
CA ASN A 25 -3.20 5.46 -7.35
C ASN A 25 -2.75 6.92 -7.09
N ASP A 26 -1.78 7.43 -7.86
CA ASP A 26 -1.21 8.77 -7.72
C ASP A 26 -0.68 9.09 -6.30
N VAL A 27 -0.21 8.07 -5.59
CA VAL A 27 0.34 8.21 -4.23
C VAL A 27 1.80 8.64 -4.34
N ASP A 28 2.16 9.68 -3.60
CA ASP A 28 3.55 10.17 -3.57
C ASP A 28 4.46 9.07 -2.97
N PRO A 29 5.61 8.74 -3.60
CA PRO A 29 6.56 7.79 -3.05
C PRO A 29 7.07 8.13 -1.64
N ARG A 30 6.92 9.39 -1.19
CA ARG A 30 7.26 9.83 0.19
C ARG A 30 6.18 9.48 1.21
N ASP A 31 4.96 9.22 0.75
CA ASP A 31 3.81 8.84 1.56
C ASP A 31 3.57 7.33 1.55
N ILE A 32 4.49 6.53 0.98
CA ILE A 32 4.43 5.07 1.02
C ILE A 32 5.58 4.47 1.83
N ARG A 33 5.34 3.29 2.38
CA ARG A 33 6.35 2.46 3.02
C ARG A 33 6.15 1.02 2.61
N THR A 34 7.23 0.37 2.20
CA THR A 34 7.23 -1.07 1.96
C THR A 34 7.91 -1.79 3.11
N ARG A 35 7.36 -2.93 3.52
CA ARG A 35 7.92 -3.78 4.55
C ARG A 35 8.06 -5.20 4.02
N ASP A 36 9.29 -5.73 4.03
CA ASP A 36 9.52 -7.13 3.70
C ASP A 36 8.96 -8.03 4.81
N THR A 37 8.21 -9.06 4.38
CA THR A 37 7.59 -10.07 5.23
C THR A 37 8.00 -11.46 4.74
N ARG A 38 7.67 -12.50 5.51
CA ARG A 38 7.96 -13.89 5.11
C ARG A 38 7.27 -14.30 3.80
N ASP A 39 6.15 -13.66 3.48
CA ASP A 39 5.31 -14.05 2.36
C ASP A 39 5.30 -13.04 1.20
N GLY A 40 6.14 -11.99 1.26
CA GLY A 40 6.16 -10.92 0.26
C GLY A 40 6.41 -9.54 0.87
N VAL A 41 5.87 -8.50 0.27
CA VAL A 41 6.05 -7.10 0.67
C VAL A 41 4.72 -6.47 1.05
N GLU A 42 4.60 -6.00 2.28
CA GLU A 42 3.47 -5.17 2.72
C GLU A 42 3.69 -3.73 2.28
N LEU A 43 2.63 -3.10 1.75
CA LEU A 43 2.59 -1.67 1.46
C LEU A 43 1.75 -0.99 2.51
N GLU A 44 2.31 0.05 3.11
CA GLU A 44 1.63 0.96 4.01
C GLU A 44 1.60 2.35 3.36
N ILE A 45 0.46 3.03 3.42
CA ILE A 45 0.29 4.39 2.87
C ILE A 45 -0.06 5.32 4.03
N ARG A 46 0.52 6.52 4.01
CA ARG A 46 0.25 7.56 4.99
C ARG A 46 -1.23 7.91 5.00
N ARG A 47 -1.88 7.81 6.16
CA ARG A 47 -3.33 8.02 6.33
C ARG A 47 -3.80 9.37 5.76
N SER A 48 -3.02 10.44 5.91
CA SER A 48 -3.35 11.76 5.32
C SER A 48 -3.42 11.81 3.79
N SER A 49 -2.81 10.83 3.12
CA SER A 49 -2.89 10.66 1.66
C SER A 49 -4.04 9.73 1.26
N LEU A 50 -4.50 8.87 2.17
CA LEU A 50 -5.76 8.11 2.07
C LEU A 50 -6.98 8.99 2.32
N ASP A 51 -6.97 9.81 3.36
CA ASP A 51 -8.11 10.68 3.71
C ASP A 51 -8.44 11.70 2.60
N ARG A 52 -7.43 12.06 1.81
CA ARG A 52 -7.59 12.95 0.64
C ARG A 52 -7.99 12.23 -0.64
N ARG A 53 -7.94 10.89 -0.68
CA ARG A 53 -8.16 10.10 -1.90
C ARG A 53 -8.86 8.78 -1.57
N GLY A 54 -10.05 8.58 -2.13
CA GLY A 54 -10.61 7.22 -2.21
C GLY A 54 -9.69 6.36 -3.06
N LEU A 55 -8.88 5.49 -2.45
CA LEU A 55 -8.09 4.51 -3.19
C LEU A 55 -9.08 3.64 -3.97
N LYS A 56 -8.91 3.63 -5.30
CA LYS A 56 -9.81 2.91 -6.22
C LYS A 56 -9.85 1.41 -5.98
N ASP A 57 -8.91 0.91 -5.19
CA ASP A 57 -8.61 -0.51 -5.05
C ASP A 57 -8.34 -0.88 -3.57
N SER A 58 -9.05 -0.24 -2.64
CA SER A 58 -8.90 -0.49 -1.18
C SER A 58 -9.34 -1.90 -0.73
N GLY A 59 -9.83 -2.75 -1.65
CA GLY A 59 -10.52 -3.99 -1.32
C GLY A 59 -10.23 -5.19 -2.23
N GLU A 60 -9.57 -5.03 -3.38
CA GLU A 60 -9.39 -6.10 -4.38
C GLU A 60 -7.92 -6.60 -4.42
N GLY A 61 -7.24 -6.58 -3.27
CA GLY A 61 -5.88 -7.12 -3.11
C GLY A 61 -5.77 -8.14 -1.97
N ARG A 62 -6.90 -8.50 -1.36
CA ARG A 62 -6.91 -9.64 -0.43
C ARG A 62 -6.46 -10.87 -1.21
N ARG A 63 -5.52 -11.61 -0.63
CA ARG A 63 -5.13 -12.95 -1.10
C ARG A 63 -6.32 -13.88 -0.98
N ASP A 64 -7.26 -13.74 -1.90
CA ASP A 64 -8.04 -14.85 -2.38
C ASP A 64 -7.09 -15.55 -3.35
N GLY A 65 -6.88 -16.85 -3.12
CA GLY A 65 -5.79 -17.62 -3.69
C GLY A 65 -5.71 -17.62 -5.22
N TRP A 66 -4.66 -18.25 -5.72
CA TRP A 66 -4.47 -18.58 -7.13
C TRP A 66 -5.80 -18.87 -7.86
N SER A 67 -6.02 -18.21 -9.00
CA SER A 67 -6.83 -18.70 -10.12
C SER A 67 -6.34 -18.07 -11.42
#